data_AF-A0A8B6DYI7-F1
#
_entry.id   AF-A0A8B6DYI7-F1
#
_cell.length_a   1.000
_cell.length_b   1.000
_cell.length_c   1.000
_cell.angle_alpha   90.00
_cell.angle_beta   90.00
_cell.angle_gamma   90.00
#
_symmetry.space_group_name_H-M   'P 1'
#
loop_
_entity.id
_entity.type
_entity.pdbx_description
1 polymer ?
#
loop_
_entity_poly.entity_id
_entity_poly.type
_entity_poly.pdbx_seq_one_letter_code
_entity_poly.pdbx_strand_id
1 'polypeptide(L)'
;MEEETLDLASEQDTTHTSEKRIKKAENSFKFKGHQVQYELYVDLQDLVQRALDYLGRNKSDEAVTILNEALNTLKKRNKLIRIADKSEGRWKTVQEYLSDDLASDSENKKKIRAADTRAVKKLKS
;
A
#
# COMPACT_ATOMS: atom_id res chain seq x y z
N MET A 1 32.12 33.66 -16.36
CA MET A 1 31.60 34.65 -15.40
C MET A 1 30.55 35.40 -16.18
N GLU A 2 29.26 35.20 -15.96
CA GLU A 2 28.58 35.01 -14.67
C GLU A 2 27.60 33.83 -14.68
N GLU A 3 27.27 33.39 -13.46
CA GLU A 3 26.60 32.15 -13.09
C GLU A 3 25.09 32.18 -13.34
N GLU A 4 24.57 31.12 -13.96
CA GLU A 4 23.14 30.82 -14.00
C GLU A 4 22.79 30.12 -12.68
N THR A 5 22.15 30.87 -11.78
CA THR A 5 21.68 30.37 -10.48
C THR A 5 20.56 29.35 -10.69
N LEU A 6 20.89 28.07 -10.53
CA LEU A 6 19.91 26.98 -10.49
C LEU A 6 19.06 27.12 -9.22
N ASP A 7 17.76 27.28 -9.41
CA ASP A 7 16.74 27.44 -8.38
C ASP A 7 16.62 26.16 -7.52
N LEU A 8 17.24 26.20 -6.34
CA LEU A 8 17.16 25.18 -5.29
C LEU A 8 15.89 25.38 -4.46
N ALA A 9 14.73 25.19 -5.09
CA ALA A 9 13.44 25.23 -4.40
C ALA A 9 12.49 24.15 -4.90
N SER A 10 12.71 22.88 -4.53
CA SER A 10 11.61 21.88 -4.59
C SER A 10 11.73 20.66 -3.64
N GLU A 11 12.84 20.45 -2.93
CA GLU A 11 13.03 19.22 -2.14
C GLU A 11 12.37 19.23 -0.74
N GLN A 12 11.71 20.31 -0.33
CA GLN A 12 11.05 20.43 0.98
C GLN A 12 9.51 20.35 0.92
N ASP A 13 8.91 20.31 -0.27
CA ASP A 13 7.45 20.44 -0.43
C ASP A 13 6.74 19.09 -0.68
N THR A 14 7.47 18.03 -1.04
CA THR A 14 6.89 16.73 -1.39
C THR A 14 6.54 15.90 -0.15
N THR A 15 7.40 15.89 0.87
CA THR A 15 7.19 15.17 2.14
C THR A 15 6.09 15.80 3.00
N HIS A 16 6.01 17.13 3.01
CA HIS A 16 4.99 17.84 3.78
C HIS A 16 3.59 17.77 3.14
N THR A 17 3.54 17.55 1.83
CA THR A 17 2.29 17.45 1.06
C THR A 17 1.61 16.08 1.20
N SER A 18 2.38 14.98 1.24
CA SER A 18 1.83 13.62 1.44
C SER A 18 1.19 13.47 2.82
N GLU A 19 1.86 13.91 3.88
CA GLU A 19 1.33 13.89 5.26
C GLU A 19 0.07 14.77 5.43
N LYS A 20 0.05 15.96 4.83
CA LYS A 20 -1.13 16.85 4.82
C LYS A 20 -2.31 16.22 4.07
N ARG A 21 -2.07 15.49 2.97
CA ARG A 21 -3.11 14.80 2.21
C ARG A 21 -3.68 13.59 2.95
N ILE A 22 -2.84 12.82 3.64
CA ILE A 22 -3.27 11.68 4.48
C ILE A 22 -4.13 12.17 5.64
N LYS A 23 -3.71 13.21 6.38
CA LYS A 23 -4.47 13.81 7.48
C LYS A 23 -5.82 14.42 7.04
N LYS A 24 -5.88 15.02 5.84
CA LYS A 24 -7.15 15.52 5.27
C LYS A 24 -8.10 14.39 4.85
N ALA A 25 -7.54 13.24 4.47
CA ALA A 25 -8.31 12.10 3.97
C ALA A 25 -8.81 11.17 5.11
N GLU A 26 -8.10 11.07 6.23
CA GLU A 26 -8.59 10.41 7.47
C GLU A 26 -9.97 10.93 7.90
N ASN A 27 -10.31 12.18 7.57
CA ASN A 27 -11.60 12.80 7.88
C ASN A 27 -12.72 12.63 6.82
N SER A 28 -12.55 11.87 5.72
CA SER A 28 -13.59 11.86 4.65
C SER A 28 -13.93 10.54 3.95
N PHE A 29 -13.32 9.40 4.29
CA PHE A 29 -13.69 8.14 3.63
C PHE A 29 -14.91 7.47 4.28
N LYS A 30 -16.00 7.33 3.50
CA LYS A 30 -17.22 6.62 3.93
C LYS A 30 -17.01 5.13 4.25
N PHE A 31 -15.99 4.50 3.64
CA PHE A 31 -15.73 3.08 3.78
C PHE A 31 -14.26 2.83 4.14
N LYS A 32 -14.01 2.08 5.23
CA LYS A 32 -12.66 1.76 5.68
C LYS A 32 -11.82 1.04 4.61
N GLY A 33 -12.45 0.20 3.79
CA GLY A 33 -11.78 -0.46 2.67
C GLY A 33 -11.23 0.51 1.62
N HIS A 34 -11.89 1.64 1.39
CA HIS A 34 -11.41 2.68 0.46
C HIS A 34 -10.27 3.49 1.07
N GLN A 35 -10.35 3.81 2.36
CA GLN A 35 -9.24 4.45 3.07
C GLN A 35 -7.96 3.62 2.95
N VAL A 36 -8.03 2.32 3.25
CA VAL A 36 -6.87 1.41 3.17
C VAL A 36 -6.34 1.29 1.73
N GLN A 37 -7.21 1.38 0.72
CA GLN A 37 -6.76 1.42 -0.68
C GLN A 37 -6.02 2.72 -0.98
N TYR A 38 -6.59 3.86 -0.56
CA TYR A 38 -6.01 5.17 -0.80
C TYR A 38 -4.63 5.32 -0.16
N GLU A 39 -4.48 4.93 1.11
CA GLU A 39 -3.20 4.96 1.83
C GLU A 39 -2.12 4.15 1.08
N LEU A 40 -2.44 2.91 0.68
CA LEU A 40 -1.51 2.08 -0.09
C LEU A 40 -1.14 2.69 -1.45
N TYR A 41 -2.07 3.36 -2.14
CA TYR A 41 -1.75 4.03 -3.40
C TYR A 41 -0.90 5.28 -3.21
N VAL A 42 -1.07 6.01 -2.10
CA VAL A 42 -0.19 7.13 -1.74
C VAL A 42 1.23 6.62 -1.47
N ASP A 43 1.38 5.52 -0.71
CA ASP A 43 2.69 4.92 -0.46
C ASP A 43 3.36 4.41 -1.74
N LEU A 44 2.58 3.82 -2.66
CA LEU A 44 3.09 3.39 -3.97
C LEU A 44 3.52 4.58 -4.85
N GLN A 45 2.79 5.69 -4.80
CA GLN A 45 3.18 6.92 -5.49
C GLN A 45 4.52 7.45 -4.95
N ASP A 46 4.70 7.45 -3.63
CA ASP A 46 5.95 7.86 -3.00
C ASP A 46 7.12 6.96 -3.41
N LEU A 47 6.93 5.63 -3.41
CA LEU A 47 7.94 4.68 -3.89
C LEU A 47 8.34 4.97 -5.34
N VAL A 48 7.37 5.17 -6.23
CA VAL A 48 7.64 5.48 -7.64
C VAL A 48 8.38 6.81 -7.78
N GLN A 49 7.99 7.84 -7.03
CA GLN A 49 8.67 9.15 -7.06
C GLN A 49 10.13 9.02 -6.60
N ARG A 50 10.38 8.32 -5.50
CA ARG A 50 11.75 8.07 -5.03
C ARG A 50 12.59 7.31 -6.05
N ALA A 51 12.01 6.33 -6.75
CA ALA A 51 12.71 5.63 -7.81
C ALA A 51 13.08 6.56 -8.98
N LEU A 52 12.18 7.46 -9.39
CA LEU A 52 12.46 8.47 -10.40
C LEU A 52 13.59 9.41 -9.97
N ASP A 53 13.59 9.85 -8.71
CA ASP A 53 14.64 10.73 -8.16
C ASP A 53 16.01 10.02 -8.15
N TYR A 54 16.05 8.72 -7.81
CA TYR A 54 17.27 7.92 -7.89
C TYR A 54 17.78 7.77 -9.33
N LEU A 55 16.88 7.53 -10.30
CA LEU A 55 17.26 7.49 -11.71
C LEU A 55 17.82 8.83 -12.19
N GLY A 56 17.22 9.95 -11.78
CA GLY A 56 17.72 11.29 -12.09
C GLY A 56 19.12 11.57 -11.51
N ARG A 57 19.46 10.92 -10.40
CA ARG A 57 20.79 10.98 -9.75
C ARG A 57 21.76 9.90 -10.23
N ASN A 58 21.42 9.19 -11.31
CA ASN A 58 22.18 8.07 -11.88
C ASN A 58 22.45 6.91 -10.88
N LYS A 59 21.55 6.74 -9.92
CA LYS A 59 21.56 5.71 -8.86
C LYS A 59 20.64 4.55 -9.23
N SER A 60 21.04 3.82 -10.27
CA SER A 60 20.19 2.79 -10.88
C SER A 60 19.90 1.61 -9.96
N ASP A 61 20.86 1.20 -9.13
CA ASP A 61 20.70 0.06 -8.21
C ASP A 61 19.70 0.38 -7.09
N GLU A 62 19.75 1.59 -6.55
CA GLU A 62 18.77 2.07 -5.57
C GLU A 62 17.38 2.20 -6.19
N ALA A 63 17.27 2.73 -7.41
CA ALA A 63 15.99 2.80 -8.13
C ALA A 63 15.38 1.41 -8.35
N VAL A 64 16.18 0.43 -8.79
CA VAL A 64 15.74 -0.97 -8.97
C VAL A 64 15.27 -1.57 -7.64
N THR A 65 15.95 -1.28 -6.54
CA THR A 65 15.56 -1.77 -5.21
C THR A 65 14.18 -1.23 -4.82
N ILE A 66 13.94 0.08 -4.97
CA ILE A 66 12.66 0.71 -4.68
C ILE A 66 11.54 0.20 -5.59
N LEU A 67 11.80 0.01 -6.88
CA LEU A 67 10.80 -0.54 -7.80
C LEU A 67 10.43 -2.00 -7.46
N ASN A 68 11.39 -2.80 -7.01
CA ASN A 68 11.10 -4.15 -6.53
C ASN A 68 10.23 -4.16 -5.27
N GLU A 69 10.43 -3.20 -4.35
CA GLU A 69 9.55 -3.00 -3.20
C GLU A 69 8.12 -2.65 -3.66
N ALA A 70 7.96 -1.70 -4.58
CA ALA A 70 6.66 -1.33 -5.15
C ALA A 70 5.95 -2.53 -5.81
N LEU A 71 6.68 -3.34 -6.59
CA LEU A 71 6.16 -4.56 -7.21
C LEU A 71 5.69 -5.58 -6.16
N ASN A 72 6.44 -5.78 -5.08
CA ASN A 72 6.07 -6.69 -4.01
C ASN A 72 4.81 -6.21 -3.27
N THR A 73 4.71 -4.91 -3.00
CA THR A 73 3.50 -4.28 -2.42
C THR A 73 2.28 -4.49 -3.31
N LEU A 74 2.40 -4.30 -4.62
CA LEU A 74 1.32 -4.56 -5.58
C LEU A 74 0.92 -6.04 -5.62
N LYS A 75 1.88 -6.97 -5.65
CA LYS A 75 1.60 -8.42 -5.61
C LYS A 75 0.85 -8.81 -4.35
N LYS A 76 1.31 -8.35 -3.18
CA LYS A 76 0.62 -8.57 -1.90
C LYS A 76 -0.80 -8.02 -1.97
N ARG A 77 -0.99 -6.79 -2.47
CA ARG A 77 -2.31 -6.18 -2.56
C ARG A 77 -3.26 -6.96 -3.48
N ASN A 78 -2.81 -7.38 -4.65
CA ASN A 78 -3.61 -8.17 -5.59
C ASN A 78 -4.08 -9.49 -4.95
N LYS A 79 -3.25 -10.13 -4.13
CA LYS A 79 -3.65 -11.31 -3.35
C LYS A 79 -4.76 -10.98 -2.35
N LEU A 80 -4.66 -9.87 -1.62
CA LEU A 80 -5.67 -9.46 -0.63
C LEU A 80 -7.01 -9.10 -1.30
N ILE A 81 -7.00 -8.43 -2.45
CA ILE A 81 -8.22 -8.13 -3.21
C ILE A 81 -8.92 -9.43 -3.62
N ARG A 82 -8.17 -10.42 -4.11
CA ARG A 82 -8.75 -11.73 -4.46
C ARG A 82 -9.33 -12.48 -3.26
N ILE A 83 -8.79 -12.28 -2.06
CA ILE A 83 -9.36 -12.84 -0.82
C ILE A 83 -10.67 -12.13 -0.51
N ALA A 84 -10.67 -10.78 -0.48
CA ALA A 84 -11.87 -10.00 -0.21
C ALA A 84 -13.01 -10.29 -1.18
N ASP A 85 -12.71 -10.48 -2.46
CA ASP A 85 -13.70 -10.79 -3.50
C ASP A 85 -14.34 -12.19 -3.32
N LYS A 86 -13.54 -13.19 -2.95
CA LYS A 86 -13.98 -14.59 -2.85
C LYS A 86 -14.62 -14.96 -1.51
N SER A 87 -14.36 -14.18 -0.48
CA SER A 87 -14.82 -14.45 0.89
C SER A 87 -16.14 -13.75 1.20
N GLU A 88 -17.02 -14.39 1.96
CA GLU A 88 -18.28 -13.75 2.41
C GLU A 88 -18.00 -12.57 3.35
N GLY A 89 -16.98 -12.68 4.20
CA GLY A 89 -16.53 -11.64 5.12
C GLY A 89 -15.74 -10.49 4.48
N ARG A 90 -15.47 -10.55 3.17
CA ARG A 90 -14.80 -9.50 2.38
C ARG A 90 -13.52 -8.95 3.04
N TRP A 91 -13.41 -7.63 3.18
CA TRP A 91 -12.27 -6.98 3.83
C TRP A 91 -12.07 -7.38 5.30
N LYS A 92 -13.11 -7.86 6.00
CA LYS A 92 -12.93 -8.42 7.36
C LYS A 92 -12.15 -9.73 7.32
N THR A 93 -12.41 -10.58 6.32
CA THR A 93 -11.61 -11.80 6.08
C THR A 93 -10.16 -11.46 5.77
N VAL A 94 -9.90 -10.37 5.03
CA VAL A 94 -8.55 -9.88 4.79
C VAL A 94 -7.87 -9.42 6.08
N GLN A 95 -8.57 -8.72 6.98
CA GLN A 95 -8.00 -8.30 8.26
C GLN A 95 -7.58 -9.51 9.11
N GLU A 96 -8.47 -10.50 9.27
CA GLU A 96 -8.15 -11.74 9.98
C GLU A 96 -7.01 -12.51 9.31
N TYR A 97 -6.97 -12.54 7.98
CA TYR A 97 -5.89 -13.16 7.21
C TYR A 97 -4.53 -12.47 7.43
N LEU A 98 -4.51 -11.16 7.58
CA LEU A 98 -3.28 -10.39 7.87
C LEU A 98 -2.85 -10.50 9.34
N SER A 99 -3.76 -10.80 10.26
CA SER A 99 -3.46 -11.00 11.69
C SER A 99 -2.90 -12.40 12.00
N ASP A 100 -3.11 -13.38 11.11
CA ASP A 100 -2.65 -14.76 11.24
C ASP A 100 -1.40 -14.90 10.34
N ASP A 101 -0.24 -14.47 10.86
CA ASP A 101 1.01 -14.35 10.10
C ASP A 101 1.31 -15.58 9.19
N LEU A 102 1.64 -15.25 7.94
CA LEU A 102 1.77 -16.04 6.70
C LEU A 102 2.13 -17.54 6.80
N ALA A 103 1.46 -18.36 5.98
CA ALA A 103 1.91 -19.71 5.63
C ALA A 103 1.72 -20.04 4.13
N SER A 104 2.52 -21.01 3.64
CA SER A 104 2.70 -21.42 2.23
C SER A 104 1.39 -21.67 1.46
N ASP A 105 1.43 -21.52 0.13
CA ASP A 105 0.26 -21.44 -0.76
C ASP A 105 -0.77 -22.59 -0.65
N SER A 106 -0.40 -23.76 -0.11
CA SER A 106 -1.35 -24.86 0.16
C SER A 106 -2.14 -24.71 1.48
N GLU A 107 -1.51 -24.13 2.52
CA GLU A 107 -2.16 -23.77 3.80
C GLU A 107 -3.14 -22.61 3.64
N ASN A 108 -2.88 -21.78 2.63
CA ASN A 108 -3.61 -20.56 2.34
C ASN A 108 -5.12 -20.82 2.11
N LYS A 109 -5.51 -21.93 1.47
CA LYS A 109 -6.93 -22.27 1.25
C LYS A 109 -7.67 -22.64 2.53
N LYS A 110 -7.04 -23.40 3.44
CA LYS A 110 -7.65 -23.78 4.72
C LYS A 110 -7.78 -22.56 5.64
N LYS A 111 -6.75 -21.71 5.70
CA LYS A 111 -6.79 -20.49 6.51
C LYS A 111 -7.79 -19.45 5.99
N ILE A 112 -7.96 -19.28 4.68
CA ILE A 112 -9.02 -18.40 4.13
C ILE A 112 -10.40 -18.87 4.59
N ARG A 113 -10.71 -20.17 4.55
CA ARG A 113 -11.98 -20.70 5.06
C ARG A 113 -12.17 -20.46 6.56
N ALA A 114 -11.10 -20.61 7.35
CA ALA A 114 -11.14 -20.35 8.78
C ALA A 114 -11.35 -18.86 9.11
N ALA A 115 -10.65 -17.96 8.39
CA ALA A 115 -10.83 -16.52 8.50
C ALA A 115 -12.26 -16.09 8.10
N ASP A 116 -12.79 -16.67 7.03
CA ASP A 116 -14.15 -16.37 6.55
C ASP A 116 -15.20 -16.80 7.58
N THR A 117 -15.05 -18.00 8.16
CA THR A 117 -15.92 -18.50 9.23
C THR A 117 -15.88 -17.58 10.46
N ARG A 118 -14.68 -17.12 10.87
CA ARG A 118 -14.51 -16.17 11.98
C ARG A 118 -15.16 -14.82 11.68
N ALA A 119 -14.97 -14.29 10.47
CA ALA A 119 -15.54 -13.03 10.04
C ALA A 119 -17.07 -13.06 9.98
N VAL A 120 -17.65 -14.13 9.41
CA VAL A 120 -19.12 -14.34 9.35
C VAL A 120 -19.72 -14.47 10.75
N LYS A 121 -19.05 -15.17 11.67
CA LYS A 121 -19.50 -15.28 13.07
C LYS A 121 -19.54 -13.92 13.77
N LYS A 122 -18.52 -13.07 13.56
CA LYS A 122 -18.50 -11.68 14.06
C LYS A 122 -19.49 -10.74 13.37
N LEU A 123 -20.06 -11.14 12.24
CA LEU A 123 -21.06 -10.36 11.49
C LEU A 123 -22.50 -10.65 11.92
N LYS A 124 -22.74 -11.83 12.52
CA LYS A 124 -24.06 -12.32 12.96
C LYS A 124 -24.30 -12.22 14.47
N SER A 125 -23.26 -11.85 15.23
CA SER A 125 -23.34 -11.47 16.64
C SER A 125 -23.56 -9.97 16.77
#